data_AF-A0A935H5N5-F1
#
_entry.id   AF-A0A935H5N5-F1
#
_cell.length_a   1.000
_cell.length_b   1.000
_cell.length_c   1.000
_cell.angle_alpha   90.00
_cell.angle_beta   90.00
_cell.angle_gamma   90.00
#
_symmetry.space_group_name_H-M   'P 1'
#
loop_
_entity.id
_entity.type
_entity.pdbx_description
1 polymer ?
#
loop_
_entity_poly.entity_id
_entity_poly.type
_entity_poly.pdbx_seq_one_letter_code
_entity_poly.pdbx_strand_id
1 'polypeptide(L)'
;MTEQTNVLALNAAIQAASAGEAGRGFSVVAEEVQRLAERSADATRQISALVKAIQTDTQDAIGAMERSTQGVVEGARLSDNAGTALTEI
;
A
#
# COMPACT_ATOMS: atom_id res chain seq x y z
N MET A 1 1.01 15.12 -6.19
CA MET A 1 -0.25 15.84 -5.88
C MET A 1 -0.09 16.78 -4.69
N THR A 2 0.43 16.31 -3.55
CA THR A 2 0.52 17.11 -2.30
C THR A 2 1.36 18.38 -2.40
N GLU A 3 2.45 18.37 -3.17
CA GLU A 3 3.38 19.50 -3.27
C GLU A 3 2.79 20.70 -4.02
N GLN A 4 2.08 20.46 -5.14
CA GLN A 4 1.36 21.53 -5.86
C GLN A 4 0.19 22.10 -5.06
N THR A 5 -0.54 21.24 -4.32
CA THR A 5 -1.65 21.70 -3.47
C THR A 5 -1.14 22.57 -2.31
N ASN A 6 0.03 22.25 -1.75
CA ASN A 6 0.65 23.04 -0.68
C ASN A 6 1.09 24.44 -1.17
N VAL A 7 1.68 24.53 -2.36
CA VAL A 7 2.07 25.82 -2.97
C VAL A 7 0.85 26.69 -3.30
N LEU A 8 -0.24 26.08 -3.78
CA LEU A 8 -1.51 26.79 -4.06
C LEU A 8 -2.18 27.30 -2.78
N ALA A 9 -2.19 26.50 -1.71
CA ALA A 9 -2.73 26.90 -0.41
C ALA A 9 -1.93 28.06 0.21
N LEU A 10 -0.60 28.01 0.12
CA LEU A 10 0.28 29.09 0.56
C LEU A 10 0.03 30.39 -0.21
N ASN A 11 -0.09 30.32 -1.54
CA ASN A 11 -0.38 31.49 -2.37
C ASN A 11 -1.77 32.09 -2.06
N ALA A 12 -2.76 31.25 -1.77
CA ALA A 12 -4.08 31.70 -1.34
C ALA A 12 -4.05 32.40 0.03
N ALA A 13 -3.29 31.87 0.99
CA ALA A 13 -3.10 32.50 2.30
C ALA A 13 -2.41 33.87 2.20
N ILE A 14 -1.40 34.00 1.33
CA ILE A 14 -0.71 35.28 1.06
C ILE A 14 -1.67 36.30 0.43
N GLN A 15 -2.46 35.89 -0.57
CA GLN A 15 -3.46 36.75 -1.22
C GLN A 15 -4.57 37.17 -0.25
N ALA A 16 -5.00 36.28 0.65
CA ALA A 16 -6.04 36.56 1.62
C ALA A 16 -5.58 37.55 2.70
N ALA A 17 -4.32 37.49 3.14
CA ALA A 17 -3.72 38.47 4.05
C ALA A 17 -3.66 39.88 3.41
N SER A 18 -3.48 39.97 2.09
CA SER A 18 -3.48 41.22 1.32
C SER A 18 -4.87 41.88 1.20
N ALA A 19 -5.96 41.10 1.34
CA ALA A 19 -7.35 41.54 1.11
C ALA A 19 -8.11 42.04 2.36
N GLY A 20 -7.51 42.01 3.56
CA GLY A 20 -8.14 42.52 4.79
C GLY A 20 -9.42 41.74 5.19
N GLU A 21 -10.50 42.44 5.58
CA GLU A 21 -11.80 41.84 5.99
C GLU A 21 -12.41 40.93 4.90
N ALA A 22 -12.23 41.27 3.61
CA ALA A 22 -12.72 40.47 2.49
C ALA A 22 -11.94 39.14 2.31
N GLY A 23 -10.73 39.03 2.86
CA GLY A 23 -9.86 37.86 2.78
C GLY A 23 -10.10 36.81 3.87
N ARG A 24 -10.89 37.12 4.91
CA ARG A 24 -11.15 36.17 6.01
C ARG A 24 -11.84 34.89 5.53
N GLY A 25 -12.84 35.01 4.66
CA GLY A 25 -13.51 33.84 4.06
C GLY A 25 -12.57 32.99 3.21
N PHE A 26 -11.70 33.62 2.42
CA PHE A 26 -10.69 32.92 1.63
C PHE A 26 -9.60 32.25 2.48
N SER A 27 -9.22 32.85 3.61
CA SER A 27 -8.26 32.26 4.55
C SER A 27 -8.79 30.96 5.16
N VAL A 28 -10.05 30.94 5.57
CA VAL A 28 -10.71 29.74 6.14
C VAL A 28 -10.84 28.64 5.09
N VAL A 29 -11.21 28.99 3.85
CA VAL A 29 -11.29 28.01 2.76
C VAL A 29 -9.90 27.46 2.42
N ALA A 30 -8.85 28.29 2.39
CA ALA A 30 -7.49 27.84 2.14
C ALA A 30 -7.00 26.88 3.24
N GLU A 31 -7.29 27.18 4.50
CA GLU A 31 -6.94 26.31 5.63
C GLU A 31 -7.67 24.95 5.55
N GLU A 32 -8.95 24.94 5.17
CA GLU A 32 -9.71 23.70 5.02
C GLU A 32 -9.23 22.86 3.82
N VAL A 33 -8.85 23.50 2.71
CA VAL A 33 -8.23 22.81 1.57
C VAL A 33 -6.89 22.19 1.96
N GLN A 34 -6.06 22.90 2.74
CA GLN A 34 -4.80 22.35 3.25
C GLN A 34 -5.06 21.16 4.17
N ARG A 35 -5.99 21.28 5.11
CA ARG A 35 -6.37 20.20 6.04
C ARG A 35 -6.90 18.97 5.28
N LEU A 36 -7.71 19.17 4.25
CA LEU A 36 -8.20 18.08 3.40
C LEU A 36 -7.06 17.43 2.59
N ALA A 37 -6.14 18.23 2.06
CA ALA A 37 -4.99 17.72 1.33
C ALA A 37 -4.06 16.87 2.22
N GLU A 38 -3.82 17.31 3.45
CA GLU A 38 -3.05 16.57 4.44
C GLU A 38 -3.73 15.24 4.80
N ARG A 39 -5.04 15.25 5.07
CA ARG A 39 -5.81 14.02 5.33
C ARG A 39 -5.80 13.06 4.14
N SER A 40 -5.94 13.57 2.93
CA SER A 40 -5.89 12.76 1.70
C SER A 40 -4.50 12.15 1.48
N ALA A 41 -3.44 12.92 1.74
CA ALA A 41 -2.07 12.44 1.68
C ALA A 41 -1.81 11.34 2.71
N ASP A 42 -2.31 11.50 3.94
CA ASP A 42 -2.17 10.49 4.99
C ASP A 42 -2.91 9.20 4.65
N ALA A 43 -4.17 9.29 4.20
CA ALA A 43 -4.92 8.14 3.73
C ALA A 43 -4.21 7.42 2.57
N THR A 44 -3.62 8.17 1.63
CA THR A 44 -2.83 7.60 0.52
C THR A 44 -1.59 6.85 1.02
N ARG A 45 -0.91 7.36 2.06
CA ARG A 45 0.24 6.66 2.68
C ARG A 45 -0.21 5.37 3.36
N GLN A 46 -1.33 5.39 4.08
CA GLN A 46 -1.89 4.20 4.72
C GLN A 46 -2.27 3.13 3.68
N ILE A 47 -2.94 3.53 2.59
CA ILE A 47 -3.26 2.61 1.48
C ILE A 47 -1.98 2.03 0.88
N SER A 48 -0.95 2.86 0.66
CA SER A 48 0.34 2.39 0.12
C SER A 48 1.03 1.38 1.05
N ALA A 49 0.94 1.58 2.36
CA ALA A 49 1.46 0.64 3.34
C ALA A 49 0.69 -0.70 3.33
N LEU A 50 -0.65 -0.65 3.24
CA LEU A 50 -1.48 -1.84 3.13
C LEU A 50 -1.19 -2.64 1.85
N VAL A 51 -1.06 -1.96 0.72
CA VAL A 51 -0.71 -2.61 -0.55
C VAL A 51 0.64 -3.31 -0.45
N LYS A 52 1.65 -2.68 0.16
CA LYS A 52 2.95 -3.32 0.40
C LYS A 52 2.84 -4.56 1.28
N ALA A 53 2.06 -4.49 2.36
CA ALA A 53 1.84 -5.64 3.23
C ALA A 53 1.18 -6.81 2.46
N ILE A 54 0.13 -6.53 1.68
CA ILE A 54 -0.53 -7.54 0.83
C ILE A 54 0.45 -8.15 -0.17
N GLN A 55 1.32 -7.34 -0.79
CA GLN A 55 2.33 -7.83 -1.71
C GLN A 55 3.33 -8.76 -1.02
N THR A 56 3.80 -8.41 0.18
CA THR A 56 4.68 -9.27 0.99
C THR A 56 3.99 -10.59 1.33
N ASP A 57 2.76 -10.53 1.87
CA ASP A 57 1.99 -11.72 2.24
C ASP A 57 1.74 -12.64 1.03
N THR A 58 1.48 -12.05 -0.13
CA THR A 58 1.30 -12.80 -1.39
C THR A 58 2.59 -13.52 -1.79
N GLN A 59 3.74 -12.85 -1.68
CA GLN A 59 5.04 -13.44 -2.00
C GLN A 59 5.37 -14.60 -1.05
N ASP A 60 5.06 -14.45 0.23
CA ASP A 60 5.25 -15.49 1.25
C ASP A 60 4.34 -16.70 0.99
N ALA A 61 3.07 -16.45 0.61
CA ALA A 61 2.14 -17.50 0.22
C ALA A 61 2.62 -18.28 -1.01
N ILE A 62 3.15 -17.59 -2.03
CA ILE A 62 3.77 -18.23 -3.19
C ILE A 62 4.94 -19.13 -2.75
N GLY A 63 5.85 -18.61 -1.92
CA GLY A 63 6.98 -19.42 -1.42
C GLY A 63 6.54 -20.63 -0.59
N ALA A 64 5.45 -20.51 0.16
CA ALA A 64 4.86 -21.65 0.88
C ALA A 64 4.27 -22.71 -0.07
N MET A 65 3.59 -22.28 -1.13
CA MET A 65 3.06 -23.19 -2.16
C MET A 65 4.16 -23.91 -2.93
N GLU A 66 5.27 -23.24 -3.24
CA GLU A 66 6.44 -23.87 -3.88
C GLU A 66 7.03 -24.97 -3.01
N ARG A 67 7.24 -24.70 -1.72
CA ARG A 67 7.70 -25.71 -0.74
C ARG A 67 6.73 -26.87 -0.62
N SER A 68 5.43 -26.58 -0.57
CA SER A 68 4.38 -27.62 -0.52
C SER A 68 4.42 -28.51 -1.76
N THR A 69 4.56 -27.91 -2.95
CA THR A 69 4.65 -28.65 -4.22
C THR A 69 5.88 -29.55 -4.24
N GLN A 70 7.04 -29.05 -3.82
CA GLN A 70 8.27 -29.85 -3.71
C GLN A 70 8.09 -31.03 -2.74
N GLY A 71 7.47 -30.79 -1.58
CA GLY A 71 7.18 -31.85 -0.61
C GLY A 71 6.26 -32.94 -1.16
N VAL A 72 5.23 -32.56 -1.94
CA VAL A 72 4.33 -33.52 -2.59
C VAL A 72 5.08 -34.36 -3.63
N VAL A 73 5.93 -33.74 -4.47
CA VAL A 73 6.72 -34.45 -5.48
C VAL A 73 7.67 -35.45 -4.83
N GLU A 74 8.38 -35.04 -3.78
CA GLU A 74 9.30 -35.94 -3.06
C GLU A 74 8.55 -37.08 -2.35
N GLY A 75 7.41 -36.79 -1.74
CA GLY A 75 6.55 -37.80 -1.12
C GLY A 75 6.02 -38.82 -2.13
N ALA A 76 5.62 -38.36 -3.32
CA ALA A 76 5.20 -39.24 -4.41
C ALA A 76 6.34 -40.15 -4.87
N ARG A 77 7.55 -39.60 -5.06
CA ARG A 77 8.75 -40.36 -5.43
C ARG A 77 9.10 -41.43 -4.39
N LEU A 78 9.05 -41.09 -3.11
CA LEU A 78 9.32 -42.04 -2.03
C LEU A 78 8.30 -43.18 -2.01
N SER A 79 7.02 -42.85 -2.23
CA SER A 79 5.93 -43.82 -2.27
C SER A 79 6.07 -44.78 -3.46
N ASP A 80 6.47 -44.27 -4.62
CA ASP A 80 6.74 -45.07 -5.83
C ASP A 80 7.88 -46.06 -5.59
N ASN A 81 9.03 -45.58 -5.07
CA ASN A 81 10.17 -46.43 -4.73
C ASN A 81 9.79 -47.53 -3.73
N ALA A 82 8.98 -47.22 -2.71
CA ALA A 82 8.50 -48.21 -1.76
C ALA A 82 7.60 -49.26 -2.42
N GLY A 83 6.74 -48.84 -3.36
CA GLY A 83 5.93 -49.74 -4.17
C GLY A 83 6.76 -50.68 -5.04
N THR A 84 7.81 -50.17 -5.68
CA THR A 84 8.75 -50.99 -6.46
C THR A 84 9.46 -52.02 -5.57
N ALA A 85 10.01 -51.60 -4.42
CA ALA A 85 10.71 -52.49 -3.50
C ALA A 85 9.83 -53.63 -2.97
N LEU A 86 8.54 -53.37 -2.72
CA LEU A 86 7.58 -54.40 -2.33
C LEU A 86 7.27 -55.40 -3.45
N THR A 87 7.47 -55.02 -4.71
CA THR A 87 7.24 -55.88 -5.88
C THR A 87 8.44 -56.79 -6.16
N GLU A 88 9.63 -56.43 -5.66
CA GLU A 88 10.87 -57.18 -5.82
C GLU A 88 11.11 -58.25 -4.72
N ILE A 89 10.19 -58.38 -3.76
CA ILE A 89 10.19 -59.40 -2.67
C ILE A 89 9.31 -60.58 -3.04
#